data_AF-A0A7X0Y5B0-F1
#
_entry.id   AF-A0A7X0Y5B0-F1
#
_cell.length_a   1.000
_cell.length_b   1.000
_cell.length_c   1.000
_cell.angle_alpha   90.00
_cell.angle_beta   90.00
_cell.angle_gamma   90.00
#
_symmetry.space_group_name_H-M   'P 1'
#
loop_
_entity.id
_entity.type
_entity.pdbx_description
1 polymer ?
#
loop_
_entity_poly.entity_id
_entity_poly.type
_entity_poly.pdbx_seq_one_letter_code
_entity_poly.pdbx_strand_id
1 'polypeptide(L)'
;MEFGKELLVYMTFLAAIVPLMMQAIKKPGIIPKKWLPIASIVLGVILGLLALGLPGAGSPFVMAWAGGIAGAGGTGVFEIFTNRAKKYGEDGK
;
A
#
# COMPACT_ATOMS: atom_id res chain seq x y z
N MET A 1 -26.46 -4.14 10.14
CA MET A 1 -25.11 -3.88 9.63
C MET A 1 -25.21 -3.65 8.13
N GLU A 2 -25.02 -2.42 7.66
CA GLU A 2 -24.96 -2.11 6.22
C GLU A 2 -23.51 -2.28 5.74
N PHE A 3 -23.14 -3.52 5.47
CA PHE A 3 -21.81 -3.93 5.00
C PHE A 3 -21.25 -3.03 3.87
N GLY A 4 -22.11 -2.57 2.96
CA GLY A 4 -21.69 -1.72 1.83
C GLY A 4 -21.18 -0.32 2.22
N LYS A 5 -21.76 0.33 3.25
CA LYS A 5 -21.34 1.68 3.65
C LYS A 5 -20.04 1.65 4.44
N GLU A 6 -19.92 0.70 5.37
CA GLU A 6 -18.71 0.50 6.17
C GLU A 6 -17.52 0.10 5.26
N LEU A 7 -17.73 -0.79 4.28
CA LEU A 7 -16.69 -1.19 3.34
C LEU A 7 -16.13 -0.02 2.51
N LEU A 8 -17.00 0.85 1.97
CA LEU A 8 -16.57 2.02 1.21
C LEU A 8 -15.72 2.98 2.05
N VAL A 9 -16.15 3.25 3.29
CA VAL A 9 -15.39 4.09 4.23
C VAL A 9 -14.01 3.49 4.51
N TYR A 10 -13.93 2.17 4.76
CA TYR A 10 -12.66 1.50 5.00
C TYR A 10 -11.75 1.46 3.77
N MET A 11 -12.29 1.27 2.57
CA MET A 11 -11.51 1.30 1.32
C MET A 11 -10.89 2.68 1.08
N THR A 12 -11.66 3.76 1.25
CA THR A 12 -11.15 5.13 1.10
C THR A 12 -10.11 5.45 2.17
N PHE A 13 -10.33 5.02 3.41
CA PHE A 13 -9.36 5.18 4.50
C PHE A 13 -8.04 4.45 4.20
N LEU A 14 -8.10 3.18 3.78
CA LEU A 14 -6.90 2.39 3.44
C LEU A 14 -6.14 2.98 2.25
N ALA A 15 -6.84 3.45 1.23
CA ALA A 15 -6.24 4.10 0.06
C ALA A 15 -5.46 5.38 0.43
N ALA A 16 -5.92 6.13 1.43
CA ALA A 16 -5.26 7.33 1.91
C ALA A 16 -4.12 7.04 2.91
N ILE A 17 -4.33 6.13 3.86
CA ILE A 17 -3.39 5.92 4.98
C ILE A 17 -2.12 5.18 4.57
N VAL A 18 -2.19 4.24 3.63
CA VAL A 18 -1.04 3.46 3.14
C VAL A 18 0.06 4.35 2.54
N PRO A 19 -0.22 5.26 1.57
CA PRO A 19 0.81 6.14 1.03
C PRO A 19 1.34 7.16 2.06
N LEU A 20 0.48 7.63 2.98
CA LEU A 20 0.86 8.52 4.09
C LEU A 20 1.87 7.86 5.03
N MET A 21 1.58 6.64 5.47
CA MET A 21 2.48 5.84 6.31
C MET A 21 3.80 5.56 5.59
N MET A 22 3.74 5.24 4.29
CA MET A 22 4.95 4.98 3.52
C MET A 22 5.83 6.23 3.36
N GLN A 23 5.24 7.42 3.20
CA GLN A 23 6.00 8.67 3.20
C GLN A 23 6.68 8.92 4.55
N ALA A 24 5.98 8.68 5.67
CA ALA A 24 6.54 8.81 7.01
C ALA A 24 7.74 7.87 7.23
N ILE A 25 7.68 6.64 6.72
CA ILE A 25 8.76 5.64 6.81
C ILE A 25 9.97 6.00 5.93
N LYS A 26 9.75 6.64 4.78
CA LYS A 26 10.83 7.03 3.85
C LYS A 26 11.59 8.27 4.30
N LYS A 27 10.91 9.21 4.98
CA LYS A 27 11.45 10.52 5.38
C LYS A 27 12.78 10.48 6.17
N PRO A 28 13.00 9.53 7.10
CA PRO A 28 14.24 9.47 7.88
C PRO A 28 15.44 8.90 7.11
N GLY A 29 15.24 8.38 5.89
CA GLY A 29 16.31 7.80 5.07
C GLY A 29 16.89 6.47 5.59
N ILE A 30 16.27 5.87 6.62
CA ILE A 30 16.75 4.64 7.27
C ILE A 30 16.64 3.43 6.34
N ILE A 31 15.64 3.38 5.46
CA ILE A 31 15.44 2.27 4.53
C ILE A 31 16.10 2.59 3.19
N PRO A 32 17.09 1.80 2.72
CA PRO A 32 17.71 2.01 1.42
C PRO A 32 16.67 1.90 0.31
N LYS A 33 16.78 2.76 -0.72
CA LYS A 33 15.78 2.87 -1.80
C LYS A 33 15.39 1.54 -2.45
N LYS A 34 16.34 0.61 -2.57
CA LYS A 34 16.12 -0.75 -3.12
C LYS A 34 15.16 -1.62 -2.32
N TRP A 35 14.97 -1.35 -1.02
CA TRP A 35 14.09 -2.11 -0.13
C TRP A 35 12.70 -1.49 0.02
N LEU A 36 12.49 -0.27 -0.49
CA LEU A 36 11.21 0.44 -0.39
C LEU A 36 10.02 -0.33 -0.97
N PRO A 37 10.14 -1.05 -2.12
CA PRO A 37 9.06 -1.88 -2.64
C PRO A 37 8.63 -2.99 -1.67
N ILE A 38 9.60 -3.71 -1.12
CA ILE A 38 9.36 -4.81 -0.18
C ILE A 38 8.78 -4.27 1.12
N ALA A 39 9.35 -3.18 1.65
CA ALA A 39 8.87 -2.53 2.86
C ALA A 39 7.40 -2.07 2.73
N SER A 40 7.01 -1.59 1.55
CA SER A 40 5.62 -1.18 1.30
C SER A 40 4.65 -2.35 1.27
N ILE A 41 5.04 -3.48 0.65
CA ILE A 41 4.22 -4.70 0.65
C ILE A 41 4.06 -5.23 2.07
N VAL A 42 5.15 -5.32 2.83
CA VAL A 42 5.13 -5.77 4.23
C VAL A 42 4.25 -4.86 5.09
N LEU A 43 4.39 -3.53 4.93
CA LEU A 43 3.56 -2.56 5.62
C LEU A 43 2.08 -2.72 5.25
N GLY A 44 1.79 -2.93 3.97
CA GLY A 44 0.44 -3.21 3.47
C GLY A 44 -0.17 -4.44 4.13
N VAL A 45 0.57 -5.56 4.21
CA VAL A 45 0.11 -6.78 4.89
C VAL A 45 -0.17 -6.52 6.38
N ILE A 46 0.73 -5.82 7.07
CA ILE A 46 0.55 -5.47 8.49
C ILE A 46 -0.73 -4.64 8.67
N LEU A 47 -0.93 -3.61 7.84
CA LEU A 47 -2.13 -2.76 7.91
C LEU A 47 -3.41 -3.53 7.57
N GLY A 48 -3.36 -4.44 6.60
CA GLY A 48 -4.47 -5.35 6.27
C GLY A 48 -4.83 -6.26 7.45
N LEU A 49 -3.84 -6.84 8.13
CA LEU A 49 -4.09 -7.66 9.31
C LEU A 49 -4.60 -6.84 10.50
N LEU A 50 -4.12 -5.61 10.70
CA LEU A 50 -4.66 -4.70 11.72
C LEU A 50 -6.11 -4.32 11.46
N ALA A 51 -6.54 -4.30 10.19
CA ALA A 51 -7.93 -4.08 9.82
C ALA A 51 -8.90 -5.21 10.27
N LEU A 52 -8.40 -6.35 10.76
CA LEU A 52 -9.23 -7.39 11.39
C LEU A 52 -9.95 -6.90 12.66
N GLY A 53 -9.46 -5.83 13.29
CA GLY A 53 -10.15 -5.18 14.41
C GLY A 53 -11.36 -4.35 14.00
N LEU A 54 -11.61 -4.17 12.70
CA LEU A 54 -12.73 -3.40 12.18
C LEU A 54 -13.99 -4.26 12.01
N PRO A 55 -15.18 -3.72 12.34
CA PRO A 55 -16.45 -4.35 12.00
C PRO A 55 -16.54 -4.71 10.51
N GLY A 56 -17.00 -5.92 10.19
CA GLY A 56 -17.18 -6.37 8.80
C GLY A 56 -15.90 -6.79 8.08
N ALA A 57 -14.79 -6.96 8.81
CA ALA A 57 -13.54 -7.47 8.24
C ALA A 57 -13.71 -8.86 7.60
N GLY A 58 -13.08 -9.06 6.44
CA GLY A 58 -12.94 -10.37 5.80
C GLY A 58 -11.98 -11.28 6.56
N SER A 59 -11.72 -12.48 6.01
CA SER A 59 -10.81 -13.43 6.64
C SER A 59 -9.37 -12.89 6.72
N PRO A 60 -8.55 -13.34 7.69
CA PRO A 60 -7.15 -12.92 7.83
C PRO A 60 -6.34 -13.06 6.54
N PHE A 61 -6.58 -14.14 5.79
CA PHE A 61 -5.91 -14.39 4.53
C PHE A 61 -6.31 -13.36 3.46
N VAL A 62 -7.62 -13.09 3.31
CA VAL A 62 -8.12 -12.08 2.37
C VAL A 62 -7.58 -10.70 2.73
N MET A 63 -7.55 -10.37 4.01
CA MET A 63 -7.05 -9.09 4.49
C MET A 63 -5.54 -8.91 4.30
N ALA A 64 -4.74 -9.96 4.52
CA ALA A 64 -3.32 -9.96 4.23
C ALA A 64 -3.05 -9.72 2.73
N TRP A 65 -3.79 -10.39 1.85
CA TRP A 65 -3.68 -10.19 0.40
C TRP A 65 -4.13 -8.79 -0.03
N ALA A 66 -5.27 -8.31 0.47
CA ALA A 66 -5.78 -6.97 0.18
C ALA A 66 -4.78 -5.89 0.59
N GLY A 67 -4.21 -6.02 1.79
CA GLY A 67 -3.18 -5.13 2.30
C GLY A 67 -1.88 -5.18 1.47
N GLY A 68 -1.37 -6.38 1.18
CA GLY A 68 -0.14 -6.55 0.39
C GLY A 68 -0.23 -5.97 -1.02
N ILE A 69 -1.37 -6.16 -1.70
CA ILE A 69 -1.62 -5.60 -3.04
C ILE A 69 -1.75 -4.07 -2.98
N ALA A 70 -2.44 -3.53 -1.98
CA ALA A 70 -2.51 -2.08 -1.76
C ALA A 70 -1.12 -1.48 -1.49
N GLY A 71 -0.30 -2.17 -0.69
CA GLY A 71 1.10 -1.81 -0.42
C GLY A 71 1.96 -1.80 -1.69
N ALA A 72 1.80 -2.78 -2.58
CA ALA A 72 2.47 -2.80 -3.88
C ALA A 72 2.06 -1.60 -4.77
N GLY A 73 0.78 -1.22 -4.75
CA GLY A 73 0.28 -0.03 -5.45
C GLY A 73 0.89 1.28 -4.92
N GLY A 74 1.02 1.42 -3.60
CA GLY A 74 1.43 2.66 -2.93
C GLY A 74 2.89 3.10 -3.16
N THR A 75 3.78 2.21 -3.63
CA THR A 75 5.18 2.56 -3.96
C THR A 75 5.52 2.56 -5.44
N GLY A 76 4.52 2.45 -6.33
CA GLY A 76 4.80 2.33 -7.76
C GLY A 76 5.59 1.06 -8.08
N VAL A 77 5.39 -0.02 -7.31
CA VAL A 77 6.03 -1.33 -7.60
C VAL A 77 5.72 -1.74 -9.04
N PHE A 78 4.49 -1.49 -9.49
CA PHE A 78 4.09 -1.67 -10.87
C PHE A 78 4.87 -0.81 -11.87
N GLU A 79 5.33 0.39 -11.52
CA GLU A 79 6.13 1.24 -12.41
C GLU A 79 7.56 0.72 -12.56
N ILE A 80 8.10 0.11 -11.50
CA ILE A 80 9.39 -0.58 -11.52
C ILE A 80 9.32 -1.82 -12.41
N PHE A 81 8.27 -2.63 -12.29
CA PHE A 81 8.08 -3.82 -13.13
C PHE A 81 7.70 -3.50 -14.58
N THR A 82 7.02 -2.38 -14.83
CA THR A 82 6.60 -2.00 -16.19
C THR A 82 7.60 -1.08 -16.91
N ASN A 83 8.79 -0.84 -16.35
CA ASN A 83 9.82 0.06 -16.90
C ASN A 83 9.31 1.49 -17.20
N ARG A 84 8.15 1.88 -16.68
CA ARG A 84 7.52 3.19 -16.97
C ARG A 84 8.29 4.36 -16.38
N ALA A 85 9.07 4.11 -15.33
CA ALA A 85 9.97 5.10 -14.75
C ALA A 85 11.08 5.58 -15.71
N LYS A 86 11.50 4.77 -16.70
CA LYS A 86 12.46 5.22 -17.72
C LYS A 86 11.85 6.26 -18.66
N LYS A 87 10.57 6.10 -19.00
CA LYS A 87 9.91 6.92 -20.03
C LYS A 87 9.67 8.37 -19.61
N TYR A 88 9.61 8.68 -18.31
CA TYR A 88 9.47 10.05 -17.81
C TYR A 88 10.81 10.71 -17.41
N GLY A 89 11.93 10.02 -17.57
CA GLY A 89 13.28 10.55 -17.31
C GLY A 89 14.12 10.80 -18.57
N GLU A 90 13.63 10.40 -19.75
CA GLU A 90 14.34 10.54 -21.04
C GLU A 90 13.82 11.69 -21.92
N ASP A 91 12.71 12.34 -21.56
CA ASP A 91 12.17 13.51 -22.31
C ASP A 91 12.82 14.85 -21.89
N GLY A 92 14.00 14.82 -21.27
CA GLY A 92 14.62 15.99 -20.61
C GLY A 92 16.13 16.13 -20.77
N LYS A 93 16.74 15.55 -21.79
CA LYS A 93 18.13 15.86 -22.19
C LYS A 93 18.28 15.93 -23.70
#